data_AF-A0A3M1LIG4-F1
#
_entry.id   AF-A0A3M1LIG4-F1
#
_cell.length_a   1.000
_cell.length_b   1.000
_cell.length_c   1.000
_cell.angle_alpha   90.00
_cell.angle_beta   90.00
_cell.angle_gamma   90.00
#
_symmetry.space_group_name_H-M   'P 1'
#
loop_
_entity.id
_entity.type
_entity.pdbx_description
1 polymer ?
#
loop_
_entity_poly.entity_id
_entity_poly.type
_entity_poly.pdbx_seq_one_letter_code
_entity_poly.pdbx_strand_id
1 'polypeptide(L)'
;LHTLLLLEYDQEHDFFLDPRDALKHLLEFEDEFKYNIINKDTFVIIASRIGIDDSIYAGKLGSLLKRDFGKPPHSIIITGSLHFTEEDAIKHLNLLDKPSDNTKDIKNRAEQMITKYIPKALKALEKAKSIRLEGFDTSSLLDNAERYIRDAKWFLDKKEYELSILTIGYGEGLLDALGYLKGIDLWKD
;
A
#
# COMPACT_ATOMS: atom_id res chain seq x y z
N LEU A 1 5.61 -3.71 14.48
CA LEU A 1 4.30 -4.35 14.70
C LEU A 1 4.17 -5.50 13.71
N HIS A 2 3.64 -6.63 14.17
CA HIS A 2 3.35 -7.79 13.32
C HIS A 2 1.85 -7.89 13.08
N THR A 3 1.45 -8.54 11.99
CA THR A 3 0.04 -8.75 11.64
C THR A 3 -0.27 -10.23 11.68
N LEU A 4 -1.27 -10.62 12.48
CA LEU A 4 -1.82 -11.97 12.48
C LEU A 4 -3.06 -12.01 11.59
N LEU A 5 -3.04 -12.90 10.60
CA LEU A 5 -4.16 -13.21 9.73
C LEU A 5 -4.71 -14.58 10.13
N LEU A 6 -5.95 -14.56 10.63
CA LEU A 6 -6.71 -15.78 10.88
C LEU A 6 -7.33 -16.23 9.55
N LEU A 7 -7.09 -17.48 9.18
CA LEU A 7 -7.68 -18.05 7.97
C LEU A 7 -9.03 -18.66 8.29
N GLU A 8 -9.93 -18.59 7.32
CA GLU A 8 -11.28 -19.13 7.46
C GLU A 8 -11.24 -20.65 7.65
N TYR A 9 -12.07 -21.12 8.57
CA TYR A 9 -12.19 -22.52 8.91
C TYR A 9 -13.64 -22.82 9.30
N ASP A 10 -14.26 -23.72 8.56
CA ASP A 10 -15.62 -24.19 8.78
C ASP A 10 -15.61 -25.72 8.88
N GLN A 11 -15.76 -26.21 10.10
CA GLN A 11 -15.76 -27.64 10.38
C GLN A 11 -17.03 -28.35 9.91
N GLU A 12 -18.18 -27.66 9.87
CA GLU A 12 -19.46 -28.28 9.48
C GLU A 12 -19.51 -28.54 7.97
N HIS A 13 -18.91 -27.65 7.19
CA HIS A 13 -18.88 -27.73 5.72
C HIS A 13 -17.57 -28.31 5.17
N ASP A 14 -16.68 -28.84 6.01
CA ASP A 14 -15.35 -29.35 5.66
C ASP A 14 -14.54 -28.36 4.79
N PHE A 15 -14.65 -27.07 5.12
CA PHE A 15 -14.01 -25.99 4.39
C PHE A 15 -12.92 -25.34 5.22
N PHE A 16 -11.80 -25.03 4.58
CA PHE A 16 -10.77 -24.19 5.15
C PHE A 16 -10.06 -23.42 4.05
N LEU A 17 -9.60 -22.22 4.38
CA LEU A 17 -8.79 -21.43 3.48
C LEU A 17 -7.34 -21.92 3.56
N ASP A 18 -6.84 -22.49 2.46
CA ASP A 18 -5.45 -22.90 2.33
C ASP A 18 -4.52 -21.67 2.41
N PRO A 19 -3.44 -21.71 3.21
CA PRO A 19 -2.49 -20.60 3.31
C PRO A 19 -1.94 -20.14 1.96
N ARG A 20 -1.75 -21.05 1.00
CA ARG A 20 -1.27 -20.70 -0.34
C ARG A 20 -2.27 -19.83 -1.07
N ASP A 21 -3.55 -20.13 -0.96
CA ASP A 21 -4.60 -19.37 -1.64
C ASP A 21 -4.78 -18.00 -0.98
N ALA A 22 -4.73 -17.93 0.36
CA ALA A 22 -4.67 -16.66 1.07
C ALA A 22 -3.48 -15.79 0.63
N LEU A 23 -2.28 -16.36 0.50
CA LEU A 23 -1.09 -15.64 0.02
C LEU A 23 -1.21 -15.21 -1.45
N LYS A 24 -1.85 -16.00 -2.31
CA LYS A 24 -2.13 -15.59 -3.71
C LYS A 24 -3.11 -14.42 -3.75
N HIS A 25 -4.21 -14.48 -3.00
CA HIS A 25 -5.16 -13.37 -2.95
C HIS A 25 -4.48 -12.07 -2.47
N LEU A 26 -3.58 -12.14 -1.48
CA LEU A 26 -2.80 -10.97 -1.06
C LEU A 26 -1.93 -10.40 -2.18
N LEU A 27 -1.30 -11.23 -3.01
CA LEU A 27 -0.53 -10.77 -4.17
C LEU A 27 -1.43 -10.18 -5.25
N GLU A 28 -2.59 -10.77 -5.51
CA GLU A 28 -3.57 -10.27 -6.49
C GLU A 28 -4.10 -8.89 -6.09
N PHE A 29 -4.43 -8.70 -4.81
CA PHE A 29 -4.82 -7.38 -4.29
C PHE A 29 -3.67 -6.38 -4.38
N GLU A 30 -2.43 -6.78 -4.14
CA GLU A 30 -1.29 -5.89 -4.33
C GLU A 30 -1.17 -5.42 -5.80
N ASP A 31 -1.39 -6.30 -6.78
CA ASP A 31 -1.34 -5.92 -8.20
C ASP A 31 -2.44 -4.91 -8.58
N GLU A 32 -3.60 -4.97 -7.90
CA GLU A 32 -4.71 -4.03 -8.08
C GLU A 32 -4.43 -2.68 -7.40
N PHE A 33 -4.05 -2.70 -6.11
CA PHE A 33 -3.91 -1.48 -5.31
C PHE A 33 -2.56 -0.78 -5.49
N LYS A 34 -1.49 -1.52 -5.83
CA LYS A 34 -0.14 -1.04 -6.11
C LYS A 34 0.45 -0.19 -4.98
N TYR A 35 0.22 -0.60 -3.75
CA TYR A 35 0.78 0.05 -2.56
C TYR A 35 2.21 -0.44 -2.22
N ASN A 36 2.70 -1.44 -2.94
CA ASN A 36 3.99 -2.10 -2.79
C ASN A 36 4.26 -2.54 -1.34
N ILE A 37 3.26 -3.12 -0.67
CA ILE A 37 3.32 -3.54 0.74
C ILE A 37 3.68 -5.03 0.82
N ILE A 38 3.08 -5.87 -0.03
CA ILE A 38 3.27 -7.34 -0.03
C ILE A 38 3.80 -7.78 -1.38
N ASN A 39 4.88 -8.54 -1.42
CA ASN A 39 5.42 -9.12 -2.65
C ASN A 39 5.99 -10.51 -2.38
N LYS A 40 6.57 -11.13 -3.41
CA LYS A 40 7.14 -12.49 -3.30
C LYS A 40 8.32 -12.59 -2.32
N ASP A 41 8.99 -11.48 -2.03
CA ASP A 41 10.10 -11.39 -1.08
C ASP A 41 9.65 -11.07 0.35
N THR A 42 8.37 -10.74 0.58
CA THR A 42 7.82 -10.52 1.92
C THR A 42 7.98 -11.77 2.78
N PHE A 43 8.61 -11.60 3.94
CA PHE A 43 8.82 -12.67 4.92
C PHE A 43 7.54 -12.90 5.72
N VAL A 44 7.07 -14.14 5.76
CA VAL A 44 5.86 -14.51 6.49
C VAL A 44 6.08 -15.82 7.23
N ILE A 45 5.27 -16.05 8.26
CA ILE A 45 5.27 -17.26 9.06
C ILE A 45 3.89 -17.90 8.93
N ILE A 46 3.83 -19.18 8.61
CA ILE A 46 2.60 -19.96 8.57
C ILE A 46 2.62 -20.90 9.76
N ALA A 47 1.64 -20.74 10.64
CA ALA A 47 1.46 -21.55 11.82
C ALA A 47 0.24 -22.45 11.63
N SER A 48 0.45 -23.76 11.69
CA SER A 48 -0.58 -24.77 11.43
C SER A 48 -0.81 -25.61 12.68
N ARG A 49 -2.08 -25.85 13.02
CA ARG A 49 -2.52 -26.77 14.08
C ARG A 49 -1.85 -26.54 15.45
N ILE A 50 -1.60 -25.28 15.78
CA ILE A 50 -0.97 -24.88 17.04
C ILE A 50 -1.78 -25.39 18.24
N GLY A 51 -1.12 -26.08 19.17
CA GLY A 51 -1.70 -26.76 20.32
C GLY A 51 -2.14 -28.21 20.07
N ILE A 52 -1.92 -28.78 18.87
CA ILE A 52 -2.32 -30.16 18.53
C ILE A 52 -1.15 -30.92 17.89
N ASP A 53 -0.75 -30.49 16.69
CA ASP A 53 0.32 -31.07 15.89
C ASP A 53 1.03 -29.92 15.17
N ASP A 54 1.77 -29.16 15.97
CA ASP A 54 2.29 -27.85 15.63
C ASP A 54 3.26 -27.92 14.45
N SER A 55 2.90 -27.26 13.37
CA SER A 55 3.78 -27.11 12.21
C SER A 55 3.92 -25.64 11.86
N ILE A 56 5.11 -25.10 12.12
CA ILE A 56 5.43 -23.69 11.86
C ILE A 56 6.50 -23.62 10.78
N TYR A 57 6.19 -22.90 9.71
CA TYR A 57 7.09 -22.61 8.60
C TYR A 57 7.31 -21.12 8.47
N ALA A 58 8.55 -20.72 8.25
CA ALA A 58 8.92 -19.32 8.08
C ALA A 58 9.72 -19.17 6.78
N GLY A 59 9.44 -18.13 6.00
CA GLY A 59 10.13 -17.93 4.73
C GLY A 59 9.53 -16.81 3.92
N LYS A 60 10.08 -16.61 2.72
CA LYS A 60 9.52 -15.66 1.76
C LYS A 60 8.21 -16.20 1.20
N LEU A 61 7.27 -15.31 0.93
CA LEU A 61 5.96 -15.63 0.35
C LEU A 61 6.13 -16.51 -0.91
N GLY A 62 7.06 -16.16 -1.81
CA GLY A 62 7.31 -16.93 -3.03
C GLY A 62 7.79 -18.37 -2.82
N SER A 63 8.48 -18.65 -1.71
CA SER A 63 8.91 -20.00 -1.33
C SER A 63 7.78 -20.78 -0.67
N LEU A 64 7.01 -20.11 0.20
CA LEU A 64 5.89 -20.71 0.93
C LEU A 64 4.73 -21.11 0.01
N LEU A 65 4.51 -20.38 -1.08
CA LEU A 65 3.51 -20.74 -2.11
C LEU A 65 3.73 -22.13 -2.74
N LYS A 66 4.96 -22.67 -2.68
CA LYS A 66 5.34 -23.95 -3.27
C LYS A 66 5.20 -25.13 -2.30
N ARG A 67 4.76 -24.87 -1.06
CA ARG A 67 4.75 -25.86 0.03
C ARG A 67 3.34 -26.21 0.45
N ASP A 68 3.15 -27.46 0.86
CA ASP A 68 1.93 -27.93 1.52
C ASP A 68 2.08 -27.80 3.05
N PHE A 69 1.06 -27.24 3.69
CA PHE A 69 1.00 -27.01 5.15
C PHE A 69 0.15 -28.06 5.88
N GLY A 70 -0.40 -29.02 5.14
CA GLY A 70 -1.18 -30.12 5.67
C GLY A 70 -2.58 -29.70 6.08
N LYS A 71 -3.10 -30.31 7.13
CA LYS A 71 -4.50 -30.13 7.58
C LYS A 71 -4.71 -28.81 8.35
N PRO A 72 -5.93 -28.24 8.31
CA PRO A 72 -6.30 -27.07 9.09
C PRO A 72 -6.29 -27.33 10.61
N PRO A 73 -6.40 -26.27 11.46
CA PRO A 73 -6.47 -24.85 11.09
C PRO A 73 -5.10 -24.22 10.84
N HIS A 74 -5.10 -23.11 10.12
CA HIS A 74 -3.89 -22.35 9.79
C HIS A 74 -4.05 -20.87 10.15
N SER A 75 -2.93 -20.23 10.45
CA SER A 75 -2.81 -18.78 10.55
C SER A 75 -1.55 -18.31 9.85
N ILE A 76 -1.56 -17.06 9.38
CA ILE A 76 -0.43 -16.42 8.74
C ILE A 76 -0.01 -15.23 9.59
N ILE A 77 1.28 -15.09 9.82
CA ILE A 77 1.87 -13.92 10.47
C ILE A 77 2.71 -13.20 9.42
N ILE A 78 2.33 -11.96 9.11
CA ILE A 78 3.16 -11.06 8.32
C ILE A 78 4.04 -10.30 9.31
N THR A 79 5.36 -10.54 9.23
CA THR A 79 6.31 -9.91 10.14
C THR A 79 6.51 -8.44 9.78
N GLY A 80 6.90 -7.66 10.78
CA GLY A 80 7.35 -6.29 10.64
C GLY A 80 8.86 -6.25 10.82
N SER A 81 9.40 -5.16 11.39
CA SER A 81 10.77 -5.14 11.89
C SER A 81 10.90 -6.21 12.97
N LEU A 82 11.85 -7.12 12.79
CA LEU A 82 12.18 -8.18 13.74
C LEU A 82 13.27 -7.68 14.69
N HIS A 83 13.08 -7.95 15.98
CA HIS A 83 14.13 -7.78 16.97
C HIS A 83 15.11 -8.98 16.89
N PHE A 84 16.36 -8.79 17.29
CA PHE A 84 17.39 -9.85 17.18
C PHE A 84 16.98 -11.16 17.88
N THR A 85 16.29 -11.07 19.00
CA THR A 85 15.76 -12.23 19.73
C THR A 85 14.67 -12.97 18.96
N GLU A 86 13.85 -12.24 18.18
CA GLU A 86 12.82 -12.83 17.33
C GLU A 86 13.47 -13.53 16.13
N GLU A 87 14.49 -12.92 15.53
CA GLU A 87 15.28 -13.57 14.49
C GLU A 87 15.93 -14.86 14.99
N ASP A 88 16.49 -14.84 16.19
CA ASP A 88 17.07 -16.03 16.82
C ASP A 88 16.02 -17.10 17.11
N ALA A 89 14.82 -16.72 17.57
CA ALA A 89 13.71 -17.66 17.75
C ALA A 89 13.28 -18.29 16.41
N ILE A 90 13.14 -17.48 15.35
CA ILE A 90 12.71 -17.92 14.02
C ILE A 90 13.70 -18.92 13.41
N LYS A 91 15.01 -18.79 13.69
CA LYS A 91 16.03 -19.76 13.23
C LYS A 91 15.82 -21.18 13.74
N HIS A 92 15.05 -21.36 14.82
CA HIS A 92 14.72 -22.68 15.37
C HIS A 92 13.45 -23.29 14.76
N LEU A 93 12.74 -22.55 13.88
CA LEU A 93 11.56 -23.04 13.16
C LEU A 93 11.95 -23.71 11.83
N ASN A 94 10.98 -24.23 11.10
CA ASN A 94 11.21 -24.74 9.75
C ASN A 94 11.40 -23.58 8.76
N LEU A 95 12.65 -23.10 8.69
CA LEU A 95 13.04 -21.94 7.89
C LEU A 95 13.32 -22.32 6.43
N LEU A 96 12.61 -21.68 5.49
CA LEU A 96 12.83 -21.84 4.05
C LEU A 96 13.78 -20.77 3.50
N ASP A 97 13.70 -19.56 4.03
CA ASP A 97 14.51 -18.41 3.62
C ASP A 97 14.95 -17.62 4.86
N LYS A 98 16.04 -16.85 4.76
CA LYS A 98 16.48 -16.02 5.87
C LYS A 98 15.44 -14.94 6.21
N PRO A 99 15.24 -14.60 7.50
CA PRO A 99 14.38 -13.50 7.90
C PRO A 99 14.78 -12.19 7.22
N SER A 100 13.78 -11.43 6.78
CA SER A 100 13.96 -10.08 6.24
C SER A 100 13.00 -9.12 6.93
N ASP A 101 13.45 -7.87 7.05
CA ASP A 101 12.63 -6.79 7.59
C ASP A 101 11.71 -6.26 6.49
N ASN A 102 10.43 -6.62 6.60
CA ASN A 102 9.39 -6.20 5.65
C ASN A 102 9.11 -4.69 5.71
N THR A 103 9.57 -3.96 6.74
CA THR A 103 9.21 -2.55 6.92
C THR A 103 10.11 -1.57 6.16
N LYS A 104 11.26 -2.02 5.65
CA LYS A 104 12.27 -1.15 5.02
C LYS A 104 11.73 -0.39 3.81
N ASP A 105 10.88 -1.04 3.02
CA ASP A 105 10.39 -0.51 1.76
C ASP A 105 8.92 -0.04 1.84
N ILE A 106 8.28 -0.16 3.02
CA ILE A 106 6.88 0.23 3.21
C ILE A 106 6.80 1.73 3.44
N LYS A 107 6.17 2.41 2.49
CA LYS A 107 5.76 3.81 2.63
C LYS A 107 4.41 3.89 3.32
N ASN A 108 4.18 4.93 4.11
CA ASN A 108 2.84 5.12 4.67
C ASN A 108 1.84 5.47 3.55
N ARG A 109 0.55 5.17 3.77
CA ARG A 109 -0.51 5.40 2.77
C ARG A 109 -0.53 6.84 2.27
N ALA A 110 -0.28 7.80 3.16
CA ALA A 110 -0.34 9.21 2.82
C ALA A 110 0.76 9.61 1.84
N GLU A 111 2.00 9.18 2.07
CA GLU A 111 3.14 9.35 1.17
C GLU A 111 2.85 8.72 -0.20
N GLN A 112 2.29 7.51 -0.22
CA GLN A 112 1.94 6.83 -1.47
C GLN A 112 0.85 7.58 -2.26
N MET A 113 -0.15 8.14 -1.58
CA MET A 113 -1.19 8.95 -2.22
C MET A 113 -0.61 10.23 -2.81
N ILE A 114 0.15 11.00 -2.03
CA ILE A 114 0.69 12.29 -2.43
C ILE A 114 1.68 12.15 -3.59
N THR A 115 2.53 11.12 -3.55
CA THR A 115 3.50 10.87 -4.64
C THR A 115 2.81 10.60 -5.99
N LYS A 116 1.54 10.19 -5.98
CA LYS A 116 0.68 10.08 -7.17
C LYS A 116 -0.06 11.38 -7.49
N TYR A 117 -0.60 12.07 -6.49
CA TYR A 117 -1.46 13.24 -6.69
C TYR A 117 -0.69 14.49 -7.14
N ILE A 118 0.48 14.76 -6.55
CA ILE A 118 1.27 15.95 -6.92
C ILE A 118 1.63 15.97 -8.42
N PRO A 119 2.20 14.89 -9.01
CA PRO A 119 2.48 14.88 -10.45
C PRO A 119 1.22 15.05 -11.31
N LYS A 120 0.09 14.46 -10.89
CA LYS A 120 -1.18 14.58 -11.60
C LYS A 120 -1.71 16.01 -11.58
N ALA A 121 -1.69 16.66 -10.41
CA ALA A 121 -2.10 18.05 -10.24
C ALA A 121 -1.20 19.01 -11.02
N LEU A 122 0.11 18.76 -11.07
CA LEU A 122 1.05 19.55 -11.89
C LEU A 122 0.70 19.48 -13.38
N LYS A 123 0.43 18.27 -13.92
CA LYS A 123 -0.02 18.11 -15.31
C LYS A 123 -1.34 18.84 -15.57
N ALA A 124 -2.31 18.71 -14.67
CA ALA A 124 -3.61 19.38 -14.79
C ALA A 124 -3.47 20.91 -14.75
N LEU A 125 -2.56 21.43 -13.91
CA LEU A 125 -2.22 22.86 -13.86
C LEU A 125 -1.57 23.33 -15.15
N GLU A 126 -0.62 22.57 -15.73
CA GLU A 126 0.00 22.89 -17.02
C GLU A 126 -1.04 22.96 -18.14
N LYS A 127 -1.94 21.97 -18.19
CA LYS A 127 -3.07 21.95 -19.13
C LYS A 127 -3.95 23.18 -18.93
N ALA A 128 -4.32 23.49 -17.69
CA ALA A 128 -5.14 24.66 -17.36
C ALA A 128 -4.49 25.98 -17.78
N LYS A 129 -3.17 26.15 -17.59
CA LYS A 129 -2.40 27.33 -18.01
C LYS A 129 -2.30 27.47 -19.52
N SER A 130 -2.31 26.36 -20.26
CA SER A 130 -2.23 26.37 -21.73
C SER A 130 -3.53 26.81 -22.41
N ILE A 131 -4.65 26.72 -21.71
CA ILE A 131 -5.96 27.08 -22.24
C ILE A 131 -6.15 28.59 -22.09
N ARG A 132 -6.38 29.29 -23.21
CA ARG A 132 -6.72 30.71 -23.20
C ARG A 132 -8.17 30.87 -22.76
N LEU A 133 -8.37 31.40 -21.56
CA LEU A 133 -9.68 31.48 -20.92
C LEU A 133 -10.28 32.87 -21.18
N GLU A 134 -11.27 32.94 -22.08
CA GLU A 134 -12.00 34.17 -22.35
C GLU A 134 -13.12 34.38 -21.32
N GLY A 135 -13.37 35.65 -20.97
CA GLY A 135 -14.51 36.08 -20.15
C GLY A 135 -14.38 35.93 -18.63
N PHE A 136 -13.24 35.46 -18.10
CA PHE A 136 -12.99 35.39 -16.66
C PHE A 136 -11.50 35.49 -16.36
N ASP A 137 -11.10 36.32 -15.39
CA ASP A 137 -9.71 36.37 -14.94
C ASP A 137 -9.41 35.16 -14.04
N THR A 138 -8.74 34.16 -14.61
CA THR A 138 -8.31 32.96 -13.89
C THR A 138 -6.90 33.06 -13.35
N SER A 139 -6.21 34.20 -13.52
CA SER A 139 -4.81 34.37 -13.10
C SER A 139 -4.65 34.09 -11.61
N SER A 140 -5.49 34.70 -10.78
CA SER A 140 -5.46 34.53 -9.31
C SER A 140 -5.77 33.10 -8.88
N LEU A 141 -6.74 32.43 -9.53
CA LEU A 141 -7.10 31.06 -9.24
C LEU A 141 -5.96 30.09 -9.59
N LEU A 142 -5.35 30.26 -10.78
CA LEU A 142 -4.22 29.44 -11.22
C LEU A 142 -2.97 29.67 -10.37
N ASP A 143 -2.70 30.91 -9.96
CA ASP A 143 -1.60 31.23 -9.03
C ASP A 143 -1.82 30.58 -7.66
N ASN A 144 -3.04 30.65 -7.13
CA ASN A 144 -3.38 29.98 -5.86
C ASN A 144 -3.27 28.45 -5.97
N ALA A 145 -3.79 27.85 -7.04
CA ALA A 145 -3.67 26.41 -7.28
C ALA A 145 -2.20 25.98 -7.37
N GLU A 146 -1.37 26.74 -8.08
CA GLU A 146 0.07 26.51 -8.16
C GLU A 146 0.74 26.61 -6.78
N ARG A 147 0.42 27.63 -5.98
CA ARG A 147 0.95 27.77 -4.61
C ARG A 147 0.60 26.57 -3.74
N TYR A 148 -0.67 26.13 -3.73
CA TYR A 148 -1.07 24.94 -2.98
C TYR A 148 -0.34 23.68 -3.45
N ILE A 149 -0.19 23.46 -4.76
CA ILE A 149 0.55 22.29 -5.26
C ILE A 149 2.04 22.36 -4.87
N ARG A 150 2.65 23.55 -4.87
CA ARG A 150 4.04 23.75 -4.43
C ARG A 150 4.19 23.56 -2.93
N ASP A 151 3.26 24.05 -2.13
CA ASP A 151 3.23 23.87 -0.68
C ASP A 151 3.04 22.38 -0.34
N ALA A 152 2.18 21.66 -1.05
CA ALA A 152 2.01 20.22 -0.89
C ALA A 152 3.33 19.47 -1.12
N LYS A 153 4.11 19.87 -2.14
CA LYS A 153 5.44 19.32 -2.38
C LYS A 153 6.42 19.67 -1.26
N TRP A 154 6.38 20.91 -0.77
CA TRP A 154 7.21 21.35 0.35
C TRP A 154 6.93 20.53 1.62
N PHE A 155 5.66 20.30 1.97
CA PHE A 155 5.26 19.46 3.10
C PHE A 155 5.66 17.99 2.91
N LEU A 156 5.58 17.46 1.68
CA LEU A 156 6.04 16.11 1.37
C LEU A 156 7.56 15.97 1.64
N ASP A 157 8.36 16.93 1.20
CA ASP A 157 9.82 16.94 1.43
C ASP A 157 10.16 17.02 2.94
N LYS A 158 9.26 17.57 3.75
CA LYS A 158 9.35 17.60 5.22
C LYS A 158 8.80 16.35 5.92
N LYS A 159 8.23 15.40 5.18
CA LYS A 159 7.51 14.22 5.71
C LYS A 159 6.27 14.60 6.53
N GLU A 160 5.70 15.78 6.31
CA GLU A 160 4.45 16.24 6.91
C GLU A 160 3.28 15.82 6.00
N TYR A 161 3.02 14.51 5.95
CA TYR A 161 2.15 13.92 4.94
C TYR A 161 0.69 14.36 5.05
N GLU A 162 0.17 14.56 6.27
CA GLU A 162 -1.20 15.01 6.49
C GLU A 162 -1.42 16.43 5.94
N LEU A 163 -0.46 17.33 6.19
CA LEU A 163 -0.49 18.69 5.67
C LEU A 163 -0.30 18.70 4.16
N SER A 164 0.56 17.82 3.64
CA SER A 164 0.73 17.66 2.20
C SER A 164 -0.56 17.17 1.51
N ILE A 165 -1.29 16.19 2.09
CA ILE A 165 -2.60 15.73 1.59
C ILE A 165 -3.63 16.86 1.61
N LEU A 166 -3.71 17.58 2.73
CA LEU A 166 -4.67 18.67 2.88
C LEU A 166 -4.43 19.74 1.81
N THR A 167 -3.17 20.12 1.62
CA THR A 167 -2.77 21.18 0.71
C THR A 167 -2.98 20.78 -0.75
N ILE A 168 -2.63 19.53 -1.13
CA ILE A 168 -2.88 19.07 -2.51
C ILE A 168 -4.38 19.05 -2.82
N GLY A 169 -5.22 18.68 -1.85
CA GLY A 169 -6.68 18.70 -2.00
C GLY A 169 -7.23 20.10 -2.33
N TYR A 170 -6.70 21.16 -1.70
CA TYR A 170 -7.06 22.54 -2.08
C TYR A 170 -6.63 22.89 -3.51
N GLY A 171 -5.43 22.49 -3.92
CA GLY A 171 -4.94 22.71 -5.27
C GLY A 171 -5.78 21.98 -6.33
N GLU A 172 -6.07 20.70 -6.13
CA GLU A 172 -6.93 19.91 -7.03
C GLU A 172 -8.35 20.47 -7.07
N GLY A 173 -8.93 20.86 -5.94
CA GLY A 173 -10.26 21.45 -5.87
C GLY A 173 -10.41 22.75 -6.66
N LEU A 174 -9.39 23.60 -6.68
CA LEU A 174 -9.37 24.80 -7.54
C LEU A 174 -9.33 24.45 -9.03
N LEU A 175 -8.54 23.43 -9.41
CA LEU A 175 -8.47 22.95 -10.79
C LEU A 175 -9.80 22.29 -11.22
N ASP A 176 -10.43 21.51 -10.35
CA ASP A 176 -11.74 20.92 -10.60
C ASP A 176 -12.81 21.98 -10.82
N ALA A 177 -12.84 23.02 -9.97
CA ALA A 177 -13.77 24.14 -10.12
C ALA A 177 -13.57 24.83 -11.47
N LEU A 178 -12.32 25.03 -11.89
CA LEU A 178 -12.00 25.60 -13.21
C LEU A 178 -12.45 24.69 -14.36
N GLY A 179 -12.16 23.39 -14.27
CA GLY A 179 -12.57 22.40 -15.26
C GLY A 179 -14.09 22.37 -15.44
N TYR A 180 -14.83 22.38 -14.32
CA TYR A 180 -16.29 22.42 -14.31
C TYR A 180 -16.85 23.68 -14.98
N LEU A 181 -16.33 24.87 -14.62
CA LEU A 181 -16.78 26.15 -15.19
C LEU A 181 -16.59 26.25 -16.70
N LYS A 182 -15.66 25.48 -17.25
CA LYS A 182 -15.29 25.53 -18.68
C LYS A 182 -15.70 24.29 -19.46
N GLY A 183 -16.26 23.29 -18.80
CA GLY A 183 -16.61 22.01 -19.42
C GLY A 183 -15.40 21.24 -19.94
N ILE A 184 -14.23 21.39 -19.27
CA ILE A 184 -12.97 20.77 -19.66
C ILE A 184 -12.56 19.75 -18.61
N ASP A 185 -12.18 18.56 -19.05
CA ASP A 185 -11.56 17.55 -18.20
C ASP A 185 -10.04 17.78 -18.15
N LEU A 186 -9.56 18.32 -17.03
CA LEU A 186 -8.14 18.61 -16.81
C LEU A 186 -7.32 17.37 -16.43
N TRP A 187 -7.97 16.25 -16.12
CA TRP A 187 -7.33 15.05 -15.57
C TRP A 187 -7.09 13.96 -16.59
N LYS A 188 -7.73 14.04 -17.76
CA LYS A 188 -7.43 13.18 -18.91
C LYS A 188 -6.19 13.67 -19.64
N ASP A 189 -5.28 12.73 -19.92
CA ASP A 189 -4.15 12.91 -20.83
C ASP A 189 -4.65 13.16 -22.27
#